data_AF-A0A924HGD4-F1
#
_entry.id   AF-A0A924HGD4-F1
#
_cell.length_a   1.000
_cell.length_b   1.000
_cell.length_c   1.000
_cell.angle_alpha   90.00
_cell.angle_beta   90.00
_cell.angle_gamma   90.00
#
_symmetry.space_group_name_H-M   'P 1'
#
loop_
_entity.id
_entity.type
_entity.pdbx_description
1 polymer ?
#
loop_
_entity_poly.entity_id
_entity_poly.type
_entity_poly.pdbx_seq_one_letter_code
_entity_poly.pdbx_strand_id
1 'polypeptide(L)'
;MGPIYKSLLLRYQNYLIEFYQLIEDKEIIYPKDLANAAMIRDFLENLPELSDEFEIEFTIKTTLDELESIWQAQFSEDGFSIRSYTLEGLDELNEWYFHYHDDSKEYEGNLFADGDWDLFLEEVAEIDNQSEKRVEASLIFNY
;
A
#
# COMPACT_ATOMS: atom_id res chain seq x y z
N MET A 1 -23.37 7.49 -1.21
CA MET A 1 -22.09 7.30 -1.91
C MET A 1 -22.19 7.87 -3.32
N GLY A 2 -21.46 8.94 -3.66
CA GLY A 2 -21.46 9.52 -5.01
C GLY A 2 -20.76 8.61 -6.05
N PRO A 3 -21.08 8.72 -7.35
CA PRO A 3 -20.48 7.87 -8.40
C PRO A 3 -18.96 8.05 -8.54
N ILE A 4 -18.42 9.25 -8.25
CA ILE A 4 -16.97 9.53 -8.26
C ILE A 4 -16.26 8.76 -7.15
N TYR A 5 -16.76 8.83 -5.92
CA TYR A 5 -16.20 8.12 -4.78
C TYR A 5 -16.21 6.60 -4.98
N LYS A 6 -17.30 6.04 -5.52
CA LYS A 6 -17.34 4.61 -5.88
C LYS A 6 -16.33 4.24 -6.97
N SER A 7 -16.15 5.08 -7.99
CA SER A 7 -15.17 4.83 -9.06
C SER A 7 -13.73 4.88 -8.55
N LEU A 8 -13.43 5.77 -7.60
CA LEU A 8 -12.13 5.88 -6.96
C LEU A 8 -11.86 4.65 -6.09
N LEU A 9 -12.83 4.26 -5.25
CA LEU A 9 -12.71 3.07 -4.40
C LEU A 9 -12.38 1.80 -5.22
N LEU A 10 -13.08 1.58 -6.33
CA LEU A 10 -12.82 0.44 -7.22
C LEU A 10 -11.43 0.51 -7.87
N ARG A 11 -10.94 1.70 -8.19
CA ARG A 11 -9.57 1.86 -8.73
C ARG A 11 -8.54 1.45 -7.69
N TYR A 12 -8.66 1.93 -6.45
CA TYR A 12 -7.70 1.66 -5.40
C TYR A 12 -7.76 0.21 -4.88
N GLN A 13 -8.95 -0.40 -4.90
CA GLN A 13 -9.10 -1.85 -4.74
C GLN A 13 -8.22 -2.61 -5.75
N ASN A 14 -8.26 -2.23 -7.03
CA ASN A 14 -7.44 -2.89 -8.05
C ASN A 14 -5.95 -2.71 -7.79
N TYR A 15 -5.51 -1.50 -7.41
CA TYR A 15 -4.12 -1.28 -7.01
C TYR A 15 -3.70 -2.19 -5.86
N LEU A 16 -4.47 -2.26 -4.78
CA LEU A 16 -4.14 -3.13 -3.65
C LEU A 16 -4.09 -4.61 -4.04
N ILE A 17 -4.96 -5.06 -4.95
CA ILE A 17 -4.92 -6.43 -5.48
C ILE A 17 -3.63 -6.66 -6.28
N GLU A 18 -3.26 -5.73 -7.17
CA GLU A 18 -2.04 -5.82 -7.99
C GLU A 18 -0.78 -5.85 -7.12
N PHE A 19 -0.71 -4.98 -6.13
CA PHE A 19 0.40 -4.93 -5.19
C PHE A 19 0.49 -6.22 -4.37
N TYR A 20 -0.65 -6.68 -3.84
CA TYR A 20 -0.71 -7.93 -3.10
C TYR A 20 -0.22 -9.12 -3.95
N GLN A 21 -0.65 -9.21 -5.21
CA GLN A 21 -0.17 -10.23 -6.16
C GLN A 21 1.34 -10.13 -6.40
N LEU A 22 1.88 -8.92 -6.60
CA LEU A 22 3.31 -8.70 -6.78
C LEU A 22 4.11 -9.23 -5.58
N ILE A 23 3.64 -8.98 -4.36
CA ILE A 23 4.31 -9.41 -3.13
C ILE A 23 4.22 -10.93 -2.96
N GLU A 24 3.06 -11.54 -3.26
CA GLU A 24 2.90 -13.01 -3.27
C GLU A 24 3.87 -13.66 -4.28
N ASP A 25 3.94 -13.13 -5.50
CA ASP A 25 4.83 -13.64 -6.56
C ASP A 25 6.31 -13.52 -6.20
N LYS A 26 6.67 -12.52 -5.39
CA LYS A 26 8.03 -12.28 -4.90
C LYS A 26 8.37 -13.08 -3.64
N GLU A 27 7.43 -13.87 -3.11
CA GLU A 27 7.59 -14.64 -1.85
C GLU A 27 8.06 -13.77 -0.66
N ILE A 28 7.72 -12.47 -0.67
CA ILE A 28 8.11 -11.51 0.38
C ILE A 28 7.30 -11.73 1.66
N ILE A 29 6.09 -12.30 1.57
CA ILE A 29 5.21 -12.58 2.72
C ILE A 29 5.69 -13.81 3.47
N TYR A 30 6.04 -13.64 4.76
CA TYR A 30 6.41 -14.76 5.61
C TYR A 30 5.21 -15.66 5.95
N PRO A 31 5.43 -16.96 6.24
CA PRO A 31 4.36 -17.89 6.58
C PRO A 31 3.43 -17.46 7.71
N LYS A 32 3.92 -16.64 8.65
CA LYS A 32 3.16 -16.11 9.79
C LYS A 32 2.12 -15.06 9.38
N ASP A 33 2.33 -14.37 8.26
CA ASP A 33 1.49 -13.26 7.79
C ASP A 33 0.48 -13.73 6.71
N LEU A 34 0.60 -14.97 6.23
CA LEU A 34 -0.29 -15.57 5.22
C LEU A 34 -1.78 -15.56 5.61
N ALA A 35 -2.09 -15.64 6.91
CA ALA A 35 -3.47 -15.60 7.38
C ALA A 35 -4.08 -14.19 7.19
N ASN A 36 -3.35 -13.14 7.57
CA ASN A 36 -3.76 -11.76 7.34
C ASN A 36 -3.82 -11.46 5.84
N ALA A 37 -2.85 -11.98 5.09
CA ALA A 37 -2.76 -11.83 3.65
C ALA A 37 -4.03 -12.38 2.94
N ALA A 38 -4.47 -13.58 3.34
CA ALA A 38 -5.71 -14.17 2.84
C ALA A 38 -6.98 -13.38 3.25
N MET A 39 -7.02 -12.83 4.47
CA MET A 39 -8.14 -12.00 4.93
C MET A 39 -8.24 -10.69 4.14
N ILE A 40 -7.11 -10.05 3.85
CA ILE A 40 -7.07 -8.83 3.05
C ILE A 40 -7.51 -9.12 1.62
N ARG A 41 -7.05 -10.21 1.01
CA ARG A 41 -7.52 -10.58 -0.34
C ARG A 41 -9.03 -10.80 -0.36
N ASP A 42 -9.58 -11.52 0.61
CA ASP A 42 -11.03 -11.75 0.70
C ASP A 42 -11.80 -10.43 0.92
N PHE A 43 -11.29 -9.56 1.80
CA PHE A 43 -11.86 -8.23 2.02
C PHE A 43 -11.85 -7.38 0.74
N LEU A 44 -10.71 -7.34 0.04
CA LEU A 44 -10.55 -6.59 -1.21
C LEU A 44 -11.40 -7.16 -2.33
N GLU A 45 -11.47 -8.49 -2.53
CA GLU A 45 -12.27 -9.10 -3.60
C GLU A 45 -13.77 -8.89 -3.41
N ASN A 46 -14.23 -8.87 -2.16
CA ASN A 46 -15.66 -8.74 -1.84
C ASN A 46 -16.10 -7.30 -1.60
N LEU A 47 -15.18 -6.38 -1.28
CA LEU A 47 -15.42 -4.97 -0.91
C LEU A 47 -16.76 -4.79 -0.16
N PRO A 48 -16.82 -5.14 1.14
CA PRO A 48 -18.04 -4.93 1.90
C PRO A 48 -18.44 -3.45 1.86
N GLU A 49 -19.71 -3.18 2.19
CA GLU A 49 -20.15 -1.80 2.39
C GLU A 49 -19.29 -1.18 3.49
N LEU A 50 -18.52 -0.13 3.15
CA LEU A 50 -17.61 0.55 4.08
C LEU A 50 -18.43 1.41 5.05
N SER A 51 -19.11 0.75 5.99
CA SER A 51 -19.91 1.38 7.04
C SER A 51 -19.18 1.49 8.37
N ASP A 52 -18.11 0.73 8.53
CA ASP A 52 -17.34 0.57 9.77
C ASP A 52 -15.86 0.94 9.54
N GLU A 53 -15.16 1.28 10.62
CA GLU A 53 -13.73 1.60 10.62
C GLU A 53 -12.91 0.38 10.19
N PHE A 54 -11.93 0.58 9.29
CA PHE A 54 -11.06 -0.50 8.85
C PHE A 54 -9.66 0.02 8.52
N GLU A 55 -8.67 -0.83 8.69
CA GLU A 55 -7.30 -0.49 8.35
C GLU A 55 -6.59 -1.68 7.72
N ILE A 56 -6.08 -1.46 6.52
CA ILE A 56 -5.14 -2.32 5.82
C ILE A 56 -3.84 -1.54 5.71
N GLU A 57 -2.77 -2.08 6.28
CA GLU A 57 -1.44 -1.52 6.10
C GLU A 57 -0.48 -2.63 5.68
N PHE A 58 0.35 -2.33 4.69
CA PHE A 58 1.45 -3.18 4.31
C PHE A 58 2.73 -2.36 4.25
N THR A 59 3.77 -2.91 4.88
CA THR A 59 5.08 -2.27 4.97
C THR A 59 6.15 -3.28 4.55
N ILE A 60 6.97 -2.91 3.55
CA ILE A 60 8.22 -3.58 3.19
C ILE A 60 9.35 -2.73 3.73
N LYS A 61 10.25 -3.37 4.46
CA LYS A 61 11.49 -2.80 4.92
C LYS A 61 12.63 -3.58 4.29
N THR A 62 13.63 -2.87 3.81
CA THR A 62 14.84 -3.49 3.30
C THR A 62 16.06 -2.88 3.94
N THR A 63 17.04 -3.73 4.26
CA THR A 63 18.30 -3.33 4.86
C THR A 63 19.45 -3.86 4.01
N LEU A 64 20.34 -2.96 3.60
CA LEU A 64 21.60 -3.28 2.95
C LEU A 64 22.71 -2.51 3.69
N ASP A 65 23.65 -3.25 4.27
CA ASP A 65 24.63 -2.71 5.23
C ASP A 65 23.97 -1.95 6.40
N GLU A 66 24.11 -0.63 6.46
CA GLU A 66 23.48 0.26 7.45
C GLU A 66 22.26 1.02 6.87
N LEU A 67 22.07 0.98 5.54
CA LEU A 67 21.00 1.70 4.86
C LEU A 67 19.67 0.95 4.97
N GLU A 68 18.65 1.68 5.41
CA GLU A 68 17.28 1.18 5.53
C GLU A 68 16.33 1.95 4.61
N SER A 69 15.60 1.22 3.78
CA SER A 69 14.54 1.73 2.90
C SER A 69 13.21 1.09 3.24
N ILE A 70 12.15 1.89 3.25
CA ILE A 70 10.81 1.47 3.64
C ILE A 70 9.82 1.86 2.55
N TRP A 71 8.94 0.93 2.16
CA TRP A 71 7.79 1.16 1.31
C TRP A 71 6.54 0.79 2.11
N GLN A 72 5.58 1.70 2.17
CA GLN A 72 4.35 1.55 2.93
C GLN A 72 3.15 1.85 2.03
N ALA A 73 2.12 1.00 2.11
CA ALA A 73 0.81 1.25 1.53
C ALA A 73 -0.25 1.09 2.63
N GLN A 74 -1.10 2.10 2.80
CA GLN A 74 -2.17 2.14 3.79
C GLN A 74 -3.51 2.42 3.12
N PHE A 75 -4.53 1.70 3.55
CA PHE A 75 -5.89 1.84 3.08
C PHE A 75 -6.86 1.74 4.26
N SER A 76 -7.70 2.75 4.41
CA SER A 76 -8.69 2.86 5.49
C SER A 76 -9.96 3.55 5.01
N GLU A 77 -10.93 3.73 5.92
CA GLU A 77 -12.12 4.54 5.66
C GLU A 77 -11.77 5.98 5.26
N ASP A 78 -10.65 6.48 5.79
CA ASP A 78 -10.18 7.85 5.61
C ASP A 78 -9.41 8.07 4.32
N GLY A 79 -8.84 7.03 3.71
CA GLY A 79 -7.98 7.25 2.55
C GLY A 79 -7.25 6.04 2.03
N PHE A 80 -6.52 6.30 0.95
CA PHE A 80 -5.43 5.48 0.46
C PHE A 80 -4.15 6.31 0.52
N SER A 81 -3.05 5.76 1.04
CA SER A 81 -1.75 6.43 1.01
C SER A 81 -0.63 5.45 0.70
N ILE A 82 0.37 5.90 -0.05
CA ILE A 82 1.62 5.18 -0.27
C ILE A 82 2.82 6.07 0.03
N ARG A 83 3.88 5.46 0.57
CA ARG A 83 5.09 6.17 0.99
C ARG A 83 6.30 5.31 0.68
N SER A 84 7.34 5.92 0.14
CA SER A 84 8.69 5.33 0.13
C SER A 84 9.68 6.32 0.75
N TYR A 85 10.55 5.82 1.63
CA TYR A 85 11.53 6.65 2.36
C TYR A 85 12.73 5.85 2.86
N THR A 86 13.82 6.56 3.17
CA THR A 86 15.02 5.97 3.82
C THR A 86 15.23 6.51 5.23
N LEU A 87 15.78 5.72 6.15
CA LEU A 87 15.99 6.15 7.55
C LEU A 87 17.31 6.90 7.79
N GLU A 88 18.34 6.67 6.97
CA GLU A 88 19.68 7.23 7.20
C GLU A 88 19.91 8.60 6.53
N GLY A 89 18.98 9.05 5.70
CA GLY A 89 18.99 10.38 5.13
C GLY A 89 17.55 10.87 4.98
N LEU A 90 17.30 12.12 5.35
CA LEU A 90 16.09 12.89 5.01
C LEU A 90 15.91 13.08 3.48
N ASP A 91 16.57 12.26 2.68
CA ASP A 91 16.64 12.37 1.23
C ASP A 91 15.65 11.35 0.65
N GLU A 92 14.57 11.92 0.12
CA GLU A 92 13.50 11.31 -0.67
C GLU A 92 12.46 10.52 0.14
N LEU A 93 11.61 11.28 0.84
CA LEU A 93 10.26 10.83 1.21
C LEU A 93 9.35 11.10 0.00
N ASN A 94 9.19 10.12 -0.88
CA ASN A 94 8.13 10.16 -1.87
C ASN A 94 6.86 9.69 -1.18
N GLU A 95 6.04 10.64 -0.73
CA GLU A 95 4.75 10.38 -0.09
C GLU A 95 3.63 10.83 -1.03
N TRP A 96 2.77 9.88 -1.35
CA TRP A 96 1.56 10.12 -2.11
C TRP A 96 0.36 9.74 -1.24
N TYR A 97 -0.57 10.67 -1.05
CA TYR A 97 -1.75 10.47 -0.22
C TYR A 97 -3.02 10.82 -0.97
N PHE A 98 -4.09 10.08 -0.65
CA PHE A 98 -5.44 10.34 -1.09
C PHE A 98 -6.40 10.16 0.10
N HIS A 99 -7.00 11.24 0.59
CA HIS A 99 -8.00 11.17 1.65
C HIS A 99 -9.42 11.16 1.06
N TYR A 100 -10.30 10.29 1.56
CA TYR A 100 -11.68 10.14 1.09
C TYR A 100 -12.68 11.14 1.69
N HIS A 101 -12.29 12.01 2.63
CA HIS A 101 -13.27 12.67 3.50
C HIS A 101 -13.71 14.12 3.19
N ASP A 102 -15.02 14.19 2.87
CA ASP A 102 -16.06 15.22 3.10
C ASP A 102 -16.41 16.25 2.00
N ASP A 103 -17.71 16.27 1.63
CA ASP A 103 -18.41 17.18 0.71
C ASP A 103 -18.31 18.68 1.08
N SER A 104 -17.61 19.01 2.17
CA SER A 104 -17.41 20.37 2.69
C SER A 104 -15.98 20.91 2.57
N LYS A 105 -15.00 20.08 2.19
CA LYS A 105 -13.60 20.48 2.03
C LYS A 105 -13.05 19.91 0.73
N GLU A 106 -12.44 20.78 -0.06
CA GLU A 106 -11.82 20.42 -1.33
C GLU A 106 -10.82 19.28 -1.14
N TYR A 107 -10.74 18.39 -2.14
CA TYR A 107 -9.70 17.39 -2.29
C TYR A 107 -8.32 18.00 -1.98
N GLU A 108 -7.73 17.67 -0.83
CA GLU A 108 -6.33 17.99 -0.51
C GLU A 108 -5.50 16.74 -0.78
N GLY A 109 -4.87 16.71 -1.95
CA GLY A 109 -3.92 15.67 -2.36
C GLY A 109 -3.56 15.84 -3.83
N ASN A 110 -2.30 15.54 -4.18
CA ASN A 110 -1.96 15.37 -5.59
C ASN A 110 -2.76 14.17 -6.10
N LEU A 111 -3.50 14.35 -7.21
CA LEU A 111 -4.23 13.26 -7.86
C LEU A 111 -3.25 12.13 -8.18
N PHE A 112 -3.25 11.11 -7.34
CA PHE A 112 -2.49 9.88 -7.52
C PHE A 112 -2.88 9.28 -8.88
N ALA A 113 -1.96 9.33 -9.84
CA ALA A 113 -2.20 8.87 -11.20
C ALA A 113 -1.74 7.42 -11.35
N ASP A 114 -2.28 6.73 -12.38
CA ASP A 114 -1.87 5.37 -12.71
C ASP A 114 -0.33 5.26 -12.88
N GLY A 115 0.32 6.33 -13.38
CA GLY A 115 1.78 6.37 -13.53
C GLY A 115 2.56 6.47 -12.21
N ASP A 116 2.01 7.07 -11.16
CA ASP A 116 2.65 7.09 -9.83
C ASP A 116 2.57 5.70 -9.18
N TRP A 117 1.47 4.99 -9.41
CA TRP A 117 1.28 3.61 -9.00
C TRP A 117 2.23 2.65 -9.70
N ASP A 118 2.36 2.77 -11.02
CA ASP A 118 3.29 1.96 -11.81
C ASP A 118 4.74 2.15 -11.31
N LEU A 119 5.16 3.38 -11.04
CA LEU A 119 6.49 3.66 -10.49
C LEU A 119 6.70 3.01 -9.12
N PHE A 120 5.71 3.09 -8.23
CA PHE A 120 5.79 2.43 -6.91
C PHE A 120 5.90 0.90 -7.05
N LEU A 121 5.12 0.29 -7.95
CA LEU A 121 5.21 -1.15 -8.20
C LEU A 121 6.55 -1.55 -8.81
N GLU A 122 7.12 -0.74 -9.71
CA GLU A 122 8.46 -0.94 -10.26
C GLU A 122 9.52 -0.93 -9.16
N GLU A 123 9.50 0.06 -8.25
CA GLU A 123 10.42 0.12 -7.11
C GLU A 123 10.34 -1.13 -6.23
N VAL A 124 9.12 -1.59 -5.92
CA VAL A 124 8.89 -2.77 -5.10
C VAL A 124 9.34 -4.05 -5.83
N ALA A 125 9.09 -4.14 -7.13
CA ALA A 125 9.50 -5.28 -7.94
C ALA A 125 11.03 -5.46 -8.00
N GLU A 126 11.80 -4.37 -7.86
CA GLU A 126 13.27 -4.41 -7.87
C GLU A 126 13.90 -4.86 -6.53
N ILE A 127 13.11 -4.95 -5.44
CA ILE A 127 13.63 -5.18 -4.09
C ILE A 127 14.46 -6.47 -3.94
N ASP A 128 14.08 -7.56 -4.62
CA ASP A 128 14.69 -8.89 -4.47
C ASP A 128 15.90 -9.14 -5.42
N ASN A 129 16.27 -8.17 -6.26
CA ASN A 129 17.34 -8.38 -7.25
C ASN A 129 18.77 -8.36 -6.66
N GLN A 130 18.93 -8.19 -5.33
CA GLN A 130 20.24 -8.05 -4.68
C GLN A 130 20.46 -9.11 -3.58
N SER A 131 21.41 -10.02 -3.80
CA SER A 131 21.65 -11.21 -2.97
C SER A 131 22.09 -10.94 -1.52
N GLU A 132 22.49 -9.71 -1.18
CA GLU A 132 22.96 -9.32 0.17
C GLU A 132 21.92 -8.52 0.95
N LYS A 133 20.78 -8.19 0.35
CA LYS A 133 19.73 -7.35 0.93
C LYS A 133 18.82 -8.18 1.84
N ARG A 134 18.64 -7.73 3.09
CA ARG A 134 17.62 -8.29 3.98
C ARG A 134 16.29 -7.63 3.69
N VAL A 135 15.25 -8.41 3.43
CA VAL A 135 13.88 -7.94 3.21
C VAL A 135 13.02 -8.38 4.39
N GLU A 136 12.23 -7.47 4.93
CA GLU A 136 11.21 -7.74 5.95
C GLU A 136 9.88 -7.18 5.45
N ALA A 137 8.81 -7.93 5.66
CA ALA A 137 7.46 -7.46 5.39
C ALA A 137 6.59 -7.59 6.63
N SER A 138 5.67 -6.64 6.80
CA SER A 138 4.67 -6.64 7.84
C SER A 138 3.32 -6.23 7.28
N LEU A 139 2.28 -6.89 7.77
CA LEU A 139 0.92 -6.71 7.30
C LEU A 139 -0.04 -6.53 8.48
N ILE A 140 -0.82 -5.45 8.44
CA ILE A 140 -1.85 -5.11 9.43
C ILE A 140 -3.21 -5.21 8.73
N PHE A 141 -4.15 -5.88 9.40
CA PHE A 141 -5.55 -5.91 9.02
C PHE A 141 -6.41 -5.74 10.27
N ASN A 142 -7.13 -4.62 10.33
CA ASN A 142 -8.12 -4.32 11.36
C ASN A 142 -9.47 -4.14 10.67
N TYR A 143 -10.48 -4.93 11.07
CA TYR A 143 -11.86 -4.87 10.58
C TYR A 143 -12.80 -5.36 11.69
#